data_AF-A0A853I6Q5-F1
#
_entry.id   AF-A0A853I6Q5-F1
#
_cell.length_a   1.000
_cell.length_b   1.000
_cell.length_c   1.000
_cell.angle_alpha   90.00
_cell.angle_beta   90.00
_cell.angle_gamma   90.00
#
_symmetry.space_group_name_H-M   'P 1'
#
loop_
_entity.id
_entity.type
_entity.pdbx_description
1 polymer ?
#
loop_
_entity_poly.entity_id
_entity_poly.type
_entity_poly.pdbx_seq_one_letter_code
_entity_poly.pdbx_strand_id
1 'polypeptide(L)'
;MQINPVITDAGLQAVFNASNDGLQATITEIGLGDGRYIPHTKLIKLQSERQRLPISKSERVGESYITLSAVADGEKEYWIKEFGLFLADGTLLAVWSSLDKPLQYKAASAPCFFSTDFILSGMPADAITVNDQGADIAIALFLEQFAMLSQAQIDQMRRHLELLFSFNQHKK
;
A
#
# COMPACT_ATOMS: atom_id res chain seq x y z
N MET A 1 10.88 12.07 7.87
CA MET A 1 11.96 11.96 6.87
C MET A 1 11.28 11.98 5.52
N GLN A 2 11.51 13.02 4.72
CA GLN A 2 10.85 13.14 3.42
C GLN A 2 11.56 12.22 2.42
N ILE A 3 10.82 11.30 1.82
CA ILE A 3 11.32 10.31 0.87
C ILE A 3 10.88 10.78 -0.51
N ASN A 4 11.82 11.29 -1.30
CA ASN A 4 11.52 11.81 -2.63
C ASN A 4 11.87 10.74 -3.69
N PRO A 5 10.87 10.09 -4.31
CA PRO A 5 11.14 9.18 -5.41
C PRO A 5 11.62 9.95 -6.65
N VAL A 6 12.47 9.30 -7.44
CA VAL A 6 12.96 9.81 -8.73
C VAL A 6 11.95 9.43 -9.81
N ILE A 7 11.42 10.43 -10.53
CA ILE A 7 10.54 10.21 -11.67
C ILE A 7 11.37 9.63 -12.84
N THR A 8 10.85 8.61 -13.49
CA THR A 8 11.54 7.96 -14.62
C THR A 8 11.23 8.68 -15.94
N ASP A 9 12.14 8.56 -16.91
CA ASP A 9 11.94 9.13 -18.26
C ASP A 9 10.73 8.46 -18.94
N ALA A 10 10.58 7.15 -18.77
CA ALA A 10 9.47 6.37 -19.31
C ALA A 10 8.12 6.77 -18.67
N GLY A 11 8.11 6.96 -17.34
CA GLY A 11 6.95 7.43 -16.59
C GLY A 11 6.50 8.81 -17.03
N LEU A 12 7.44 9.74 -17.09
CA LEU A 12 7.19 11.10 -17.58
C LEU A 12 6.62 11.09 -19.00
N GLN A 13 7.21 10.30 -19.91
CA GLN A 13 6.71 10.14 -21.27
C GLN A 13 5.29 9.54 -21.30
N ALA A 14 4.98 8.55 -20.47
CA ALA A 14 3.64 7.98 -20.38
C ALA A 14 2.61 9.02 -19.92
N VAL A 15 2.96 9.86 -18.93
CA VAL A 15 2.09 10.98 -18.51
C VAL A 15 1.87 11.99 -19.63
N PHE A 16 2.92 12.34 -20.38
CA PHE A 16 2.79 13.24 -21.52
C PHE A 16 1.95 12.65 -22.65
N ASN A 17 2.12 11.37 -22.96
CA ASN A 17 1.33 10.69 -23.99
C ASN A 17 -0.16 10.67 -23.61
N ALA A 18 -0.47 10.28 -22.37
CA ALA A 18 -1.84 10.33 -21.86
C ALA A 18 -2.43 11.74 -21.97
N SER A 19 -1.66 12.76 -21.59
CA SER A 19 -2.08 14.17 -21.68
C SER A 19 -2.36 14.61 -23.12
N ASN A 20 -1.54 14.20 -24.08
CA ASN A 20 -1.75 14.48 -25.51
C ASN A 20 -3.02 13.82 -26.05
N ASP A 21 -3.37 12.65 -25.53
CA ASP A 21 -4.60 11.94 -25.86
C ASP A 21 -5.84 12.49 -25.13
N GLY A 22 -5.68 13.56 -24.35
CA GLY A 22 -6.73 14.17 -23.53
C GLY A 22 -7.11 13.32 -22.30
N LEU A 23 -6.26 12.38 -21.92
CA LEU A 23 -6.42 11.48 -20.79
C LEU A 23 -5.46 11.87 -19.65
N GLN A 24 -5.70 11.31 -18.48
CA GLN A 24 -4.83 11.45 -17.31
C GLN A 24 -4.12 10.13 -17.06
N ALA A 25 -2.85 10.18 -16.64
CA ALA A 25 -2.12 8.98 -16.28
C ALA A 25 -2.62 8.46 -14.93
N THR A 26 -3.09 7.22 -14.91
CA THR A 26 -3.66 6.61 -13.70
C THR A 26 -2.61 5.76 -12.99
N ILE A 27 -2.28 6.08 -11.73
CA ILE A 27 -1.49 5.21 -10.86
C ILE A 27 -2.42 4.14 -10.26
N THR A 28 -2.05 2.87 -10.38
CA THR A 28 -2.86 1.74 -9.91
C THR A 28 -2.16 0.91 -8.84
N GLU A 29 -0.83 0.85 -8.88
CA GLU A 29 -0.06 -0.11 -8.09
C GLU A 29 1.21 0.50 -7.49
N ILE A 30 1.61 -0.04 -6.35
CA ILE A 30 2.90 0.19 -5.69
C ILE A 30 3.67 -1.14 -5.72
N GLY A 31 4.86 -1.14 -6.33
CA GLY A 31 5.80 -2.25 -6.19
C GLY A 31 6.73 -2.02 -5.01
N LEU A 32 6.96 -3.07 -4.23
CA LEU A 32 7.91 -3.11 -3.12
C LEU A 32 9.02 -4.12 -3.44
N GLY A 33 10.25 -3.77 -3.08
CA GLY A 33 11.40 -4.62 -3.32
C GLY A 33 12.50 -4.46 -2.28
N ASP A 34 13.51 -5.30 -2.39
CA ASP A 34 14.72 -5.31 -1.55
C ASP A 34 15.96 -4.83 -2.30
N GLY A 35 15.81 -4.31 -3.52
CA GLY A 35 16.86 -3.70 -4.31
C GLY A 35 17.50 -2.51 -3.61
N ARG A 36 18.82 -2.42 -3.72
CA ARG A 36 19.67 -1.44 -3.03
C ARG A 36 20.56 -0.75 -4.05
N TYR A 37 20.21 0.46 -4.47
CA TYR A 37 20.97 1.24 -5.45
C TYR A 37 20.65 2.73 -5.36
N ILE A 38 21.39 3.53 -6.13
CA ILE A 38 21.07 4.95 -6.33
C ILE A 38 20.08 5.03 -7.51
N PRO A 39 18.81 5.41 -7.29
CA PRO A 39 17.82 5.47 -8.35
C PRO A 39 18.20 6.52 -9.41
N HIS A 40 17.90 6.23 -10.67
CA HIS A 40 18.12 7.14 -11.80
C HIS A 40 16.93 7.11 -12.75
N THR A 41 16.79 8.16 -13.57
CA THR A 41 15.59 8.38 -14.41
C THR A 41 15.39 7.31 -15.50
N LYS A 42 16.47 6.68 -15.98
CA LYS A 42 16.40 5.62 -17.02
C LYS A 42 15.86 4.26 -16.56
N LEU A 43 15.42 4.12 -15.31
CA LEU A 43 14.86 2.87 -14.82
C LEU A 43 13.48 2.63 -15.44
N ILE A 44 13.27 1.42 -15.94
CA ILE A 44 11.98 0.98 -16.50
C ILE A 44 11.28 -0.08 -15.62
N LYS A 45 12.00 -0.58 -14.60
CA LYS A 45 11.54 -1.56 -13.62
C LYS A 45 12.36 -1.44 -12.34
N LEU A 46 11.81 -1.95 -11.24
CA LEU A 46 12.57 -2.17 -10.00
C LEU A 46 13.66 -3.22 -10.22
N GLN A 47 14.77 -3.12 -9.49
CA GLN A 47 15.87 -4.07 -9.68
C GLN A 47 15.58 -5.43 -9.02
N SER A 48 14.87 -5.44 -7.90
CA SER A 48 14.51 -6.63 -7.15
C SER A 48 13.08 -6.52 -6.60
N GLU A 49 12.12 -6.43 -7.51
CA GLU A 49 10.70 -6.41 -7.17
C GLU A 49 10.31 -7.72 -6.44
N ARG A 50 9.77 -7.58 -5.23
CA ARG A 50 9.28 -8.72 -4.43
C ARG A 50 7.78 -8.84 -4.51
N GLN A 51 7.07 -7.72 -4.53
CA GLN A 51 5.62 -7.71 -4.51
C GLN A 51 5.08 -6.46 -5.22
N ARG A 52 3.98 -6.64 -5.94
CA ARG A 52 3.18 -5.54 -6.48
C ARG A 52 1.83 -5.52 -5.77
N LEU A 53 1.43 -4.32 -5.35
CA LEU A 53 0.27 -4.10 -4.49
C LEU A 53 -0.67 -3.09 -5.14
N PRO A 54 -1.98 -3.34 -5.15
CA PRO A 54 -2.94 -2.31 -5.54
C PRO A 54 -2.90 -1.17 -4.51
N ILE A 55 -3.14 0.05 -4.96
CA ILE A 55 -3.28 1.18 -4.06
C ILE A 55 -4.54 0.98 -3.23
N SER A 56 -4.37 0.90 -1.91
CA SER A 56 -5.48 0.69 -0.98
C SER A 56 -6.26 1.99 -0.76
N LYS A 57 -5.53 3.10 -0.61
CA LYS A 57 -6.10 4.42 -0.41
C LYS A 57 -5.19 5.49 -0.98
N SER A 58 -5.78 6.52 -1.57
CA SER A 58 -5.07 7.74 -1.97
C SER A 58 -5.67 8.96 -1.29
N GLU A 59 -4.84 9.95 -1.02
CA GLU A 59 -5.27 11.25 -0.50
C GLU A 59 -4.46 12.35 -1.17
N ARG A 60 -5.16 13.31 -1.78
CA ARG A 60 -4.51 14.47 -2.39
C ARG A 60 -4.41 15.59 -1.37
N VAL A 61 -3.18 15.98 -1.04
CA VAL A 61 -2.88 17.02 -0.05
C VAL A 61 -2.46 18.29 -0.79
N GLY A 62 -3.43 19.20 -0.96
CA GLY A 62 -3.25 20.40 -1.78
C GLY A 62 -3.03 20.08 -3.27
N GLU A 63 -2.30 20.95 -3.97
CA GLU A 63 -2.07 20.80 -5.42
C GLU A 63 -0.79 20.01 -5.76
N SER A 64 0.11 19.79 -4.79
CA SER A 64 1.47 19.31 -5.08
C SER A 64 1.78 17.90 -4.59
N TYR A 65 0.99 17.36 -3.64
CA TYR A 65 1.29 16.10 -2.99
C TYR A 65 0.12 15.12 -3.12
N ILE A 66 0.44 13.87 -3.43
CA ILE A 66 -0.48 12.75 -3.34
C ILE A 66 0.11 11.75 -2.35
N THR A 67 -0.59 11.50 -1.26
CA THR A 67 -0.27 10.44 -0.33
C THR A 67 -0.89 9.15 -0.85
N LEU A 68 -0.06 8.14 -1.07
CA LEU A 68 -0.44 6.83 -1.58
C LEU A 68 -0.19 5.78 -0.52
N SER A 69 -1.20 4.97 -0.23
CA SER A 69 -1.13 3.91 0.78
C SER A 69 -1.44 2.55 0.18
N ALA A 70 -0.70 1.53 0.62
CA ALA A 70 -0.93 0.14 0.28
C ALA A 70 -0.75 -0.75 1.51
N VAL A 71 -1.48 -1.86 1.54
CA VAL A 71 -1.31 -2.92 2.53
C VAL A 71 -0.62 -4.10 1.86
N ALA A 72 0.59 -4.39 2.30
CA ALA A 72 1.30 -5.60 1.93
C ALA A 72 0.86 -6.73 2.84
N ASP A 73 -0.02 -7.58 2.35
CA ASP A 73 -0.42 -8.82 3.02
C ASP A 73 0.18 -10.05 2.33
N GLY A 74 0.24 -11.17 3.05
CA GLY A 74 0.78 -12.44 2.60
C GLY A 74 2.14 -12.81 3.20
N GLU A 75 2.63 -13.98 2.80
CA GLU A 75 3.73 -14.72 3.45
C GLU A 75 5.15 -14.23 3.06
N LYS A 76 5.26 -13.27 2.13
CA LYS A 76 6.57 -12.76 1.70
C LYS A 76 7.22 -11.94 2.82
N GLU A 77 8.47 -12.26 3.13
CA GLU A 77 9.26 -11.60 4.16
C GLU A 77 10.53 -10.97 3.55
N TYR A 78 10.69 -9.66 3.75
CA TYR A 78 11.82 -8.92 3.19
C TYR A 78 11.96 -7.52 3.80
N TRP A 79 13.17 -6.97 3.70
CA TRP A 79 13.43 -5.56 3.97
C TRP A 79 13.04 -4.72 2.77
N ILE A 80 12.11 -3.80 2.95
CA ILE A 80 11.71 -2.83 1.91
C ILE A 80 12.85 -1.83 1.78
N LYS A 81 13.56 -1.87 0.66
CA LYS A 81 14.69 -0.99 0.34
C LYS A 81 14.50 -0.22 -0.97
N GLU A 82 13.54 -0.67 -1.78
CA GLU A 82 13.06 0.07 -2.94
C GLU A 82 11.54 0.01 -2.99
N PHE A 83 10.95 1.03 -3.60
CA PHE A 83 9.57 0.98 -4.06
C PHE A 83 9.43 1.70 -5.39
N GLY A 84 8.40 1.34 -6.13
CA GLY A 84 8.04 1.95 -7.41
C GLY A 84 6.56 2.24 -7.49
N LEU A 85 6.20 3.35 -8.13
CA LEU A 85 4.82 3.68 -8.48
C LEU A 85 4.58 3.23 -9.92
N PHE A 86 3.51 2.48 -10.15
CA PHE A 86 3.17 1.94 -11.46
C PHE A 86 1.85 2.52 -11.96
N LEU A 87 1.87 2.88 -13.24
CA LEU A 87 0.70 3.30 -13.98
C LEU A 87 -0.16 2.09 -14.40
N ALA A 88 -1.40 2.35 -14.81
CA ALA A 88 -2.36 1.33 -15.25
C ALA A 88 -1.88 0.52 -16.47
N ASP A 89 -0.97 1.08 -17.28
CA ASP A 89 -0.33 0.41 -18.42
C ASP A 89 0.87 -0.47 -17.99
N GLY A 90 1.22 -0.47 -16.70
CA GLY A 90 2.36 -1.17 -16.13
C GLY A 90 3.68 -0.38 -16.18
N THR A 91 3.68 0.85 -16.68
CA THR A 91 4.87 1.71 -16.74
C THR A 91 5.29 2.15 -15.34
N LEU A 92 6.59 2.04 -15.04
CA LEU A 92 7.17 2.55 -13.80
C LEU A 92 7.22 4.08 -13.85
N LEU A 93 6.37 4.77 -13.10
CA LEU A 93 6.30 6.22 -13.03
C LEU A 93 7.47 6.81 -12.25
N ALA A 94 7.68 6.31 -11.04
CA ALA A 94 8.68 6.84 -10.12
C ALA A 94 9.25 5.71 -9.28
N VAL A 95 10.50 5.88 -8.86
CA VAL A 95 11.25 4.87 -8.12
C VAL A 95 12.04 5.51 -7.00
N TRP A 96 12.00 4.87 -5.85
CA TRP A 96 12.88 5.17 -4.74
C TRP A 96 13.67 3.93 -4.37
N SER A 97 14.94 4.12 -4.05
CA SER A 97 15.78 3.11 -3.44
C SER A 97 16.77 3.79 -2.50
N SER A 98 17.19 3.07 -1.46
CA SER A 98 18.17 3.51 -0.49
C SER A 98 19.33 2.54 -0.44
N LEU A 99 20.55 3.07 -0.44
CA LEU A 99 21.72 2.27 -0.12
C LEU A 99 21.68 1.91 1.37
N ASP A 100 21.70 2.87 2.29
CA ASP A 100 22.14 2.54 3.65
C ASP A 100 21.07 1.94 4.56
N LYS A 101 19.84 2.45 4.50
CA LYS A 101 18.80 2.08 5.45
C LYS A 101 17.56 1.53 4.74
N PRO A 102 17.05 0.35 5.16
CA PRO A 102 15.74 -0.09 4.73
C PRO A 102 14.68 0.87 5.27
N LEU A 103 13.61 1.02 4.50
CA LEU A 103 12.48 1.85 4.84
C LEU A 103 11.64 1.18 5.93
N GLN A 104 11.37 -0.12 5.77
CA GLN A 104 10.56 -0.90 6.69
C GLN A 104 10.84 -2.40 6.52
N TYR A 105 10.49 -3.19 7.53
CA TYR A 105 10.51 -4.65 7.44
C TYR A 105 9.10 -5.19 7.21
N LYS A 106 8.92 -6.02 6.19
CA LYS A 106 7.71 -6.82 6.01
C LYS A 106 7.97 -8.21 6.60
N ALA A 107 7.25 -8.55 7.67
CA ALA A 107 7.26 -9.89 8.26
C ALA A 107 6.28 -10.82 7.52
N ALA A 108 6.56 -12.12 7.46
CA ALA A 108 5.64 -13.09 6.86
C ALA A 108 4.31 -13.22 7.62
N SER A 109 4.33 -13.06 8.94
CA SER A 109 3.22 -13.38 9.84
C SER A 109 2.26 -12.21 10.11
N ALA A 110 2.45 -11.05 9.49
CA ALA A 110 1.61 -9.89 9.73
C ALA A 110 1.49 -9.01 8.47
N PRO A 111 0.33 -8.39 8.22
CA PRO A 111 0.19 -7.41 7.17
C PRO A 111 1.02 -6.16 7.51
N CYS A 112 1.54 -5.51 6.48
CA CYS A 112 2.38 -4.34 6.61
C CYS A 112 1.72 -3.17 5.90
N PHE A 113 1.44 -2.11 6.64
CA PHE A 113 1.03 -0.84 6.09
C PHE A 113 2.23 -0.10 5.50
N PHE A 114 2.09 0.41 4.28
CA PHE A 114 3.06 1.27 3.62
C PHE A 114 2.33 2.51 3.10
N SER A 115 2.91 3.69 3.35
CA SER A 115 2.42 4.96 2.82
C SER A 115 3.59 5.84 2.39
N THR A 116 3.42 6.55 1.29
CA THR A 116 4.41 7.47 0.74
C THR A 116 3.74 8.70 0.15
N ASP A 117 4.42 9.84 0.26
CA ASP A 117 4.03 11.06 -0.45
C ASP A 117 4.72 11.09 -1.81
N PHE A 118 3.95 11.38 -2.85
CA PHE A 118 4.43 11.62 -4.20
C PHE A 118 4.27 13.09 -4.55
N ILE A 119 5.37 13.73 -4.93
CA ILE A 119 5.40 15.15 -5.31
C ILE A 119 5.25 15.27 -6.82
N LEU A 120 4.25 16.03 -7.26
CA LEU A 120 3.95 16.30 -8.68
C LEU A 120 4.87 17.38 -9.29
N SER A 121 6.12 17.49 -8.83
CA SER A 121 7.02 18.55 -9.30
C SER A 121 7.31 18.42 -10.80
N GLY A 122 6.87 19.42 -11.58
CA GLY A 122 7.10 19.48 -13.03
C GLY A 122 5.98 18.90 -13.89
N MET A 123 4.84 18.52 -13.31
CA MET A 123 3.64 18.08 -14.03
C MET A 123 2.44 18.98 -13.70
N PRO A 124 1.48 19.16 -14.63
CA PRO A 124 0.19 19.78 -14.31
C PRO A 124 -0.52 19.03 -13.17
N ALA A 125 -1.22 19.75 -12.28
CA ALA A 125 -1.91 19.15 -11.14
C ALA A 125 -2.98 18.11 -11.53
N ASP A 126 -3.49 18.19 -12.76
CA ASP A 126 -4.52 17.29 -13.31
C ASP A 126 -3.94 16.23 -14.26
N ALA A 127 -2.61 16.10 -14.37
CA ALA A 127 -2.00 15.13 -15.26
C ALA A 127 -2.09 13.68 -14.74
N ILE A 128 -2.33 13.52 -13.43
CA ILE A 128 -2.30 12.23 -12.75
C ILE A 128 -3.59 11.99 -11.97
N THR A 129 -4.18 10.81 -12.17
CA THR A 129 -5.21 10.23 -11.30
C THR A 129 -4.65 9.03 -10.55
N VAL A 130 -5.35 8.65 -9.49
CA VAL A 130 -5.06 7.42 -8.74
C VAL A 130 -6.32 6.57 -8.72
N ASN A 131 -6.16 5.29 -9.05
CA ASN A 131 -7.22 4.30 -8.89
C ASN A 131 -6.95 3.50 -7.62
N ASP A 132 -7.53 3.95 -6.51
CA ASP A 132 -7.46 3.23 -5.24
C ASP A 132 -8.66 2.31 -5.03
N GLN A 133 -8.49 1.32 -4.15
CA GLN A 133 -9.53 0.33 -3.83
C GLN A 133 -10.55 0.85 -2.79
N GLY A 134 -10.42 2.09 -2.30
CA GLY A 134 -11.24 2.63 -1.21
C GLY A 134 -11.21 1.81 0.07
N ALA A 135 -10.16 1.02 0.30
CA ALA A 135 -10.11 0.06 1.39
C ALA A 135 -9.93 0.77 2.74
N ASP A 136 -10.69 0.33 3.76
CA ASP A 136 -10.43 0.73 5.14
C ASP A 136 -9.16 0.03 5.62
N ILE A 137 -8.10 0.81 5.80
CA ILE A 137 -6.78 0.32 6.22
C ILE A 137 -6.85 -0.37 7.59
N ALA A 138 -7.71 0.10 8.51
CA ALA A 138 -7.84 -0.54 9.81
C ALA A 138 -8.44 -1.94 9.68
N ILE A 139 -9.45 -2.11 8.82
CA ILE A 139 -10.01 -3.43 8.53
C ILE A 139 -8.95 -4.30 7.85
N ALA A 140 -8.24 -3.79 6.85
CA ALA A 140 -7.23 -4.54 6.11
C ALA A 140 -6.06 -5.04 7.00
N LEU A 141 -5.68 -4.29 8.03
CA LEU A 141 -4.57 -4.66 8.93
C LEU A 141 -5.00 -5.56 10.09
N PHE A 142 -6.24 -5.43 10.58
CA PHE A 142 -6.66 -6.01 11.85
C PHE A 142 -7.83 -7.01 11.73
N LEU A 143 -8.22 -7.40 10.51
CA LEU A 143 -9.36 -8.30 10.28
C LEU A 143 -9.28 -9.60 11.09
N GLU A 144 -8.10 -10.23 11.12
CA GLU A 144 -7.90 -11.48 11.85
C GLU A 144 -8.04 -11.28 13.36
N GLN A 145 -7.46 -10.20 13.90
CA GLN A 145 -7.57 -9.87 15.33
C GLN A 145 -9.01 -9.55 15.71
N PHE A 146 -9.75 -8.83 14.87
CA PHE A 146 -11.18 -8.60 15.08
C PHE A 146 -11.97 -9.90 15.07
N ALA A 147 -11.71 -10.81 14.13
CA ALA A 147 -12.35 -12.11 14.08
C ALA A 147 -12.07 -12.93 15.36
N MET A 148 -10.83 -12.95 15.84
CA MET A 148 -10.46 -13.62 17.09
C MET A 148 -11.17 -13.01 18.30
N LEU A 149 -11.22 -11.68 18.41
CA LEU A 149 -11.92 -11.01 19.50
C LEU A 149 -13.43 -11.29 19.46
N SER A 150 -14.04 -11.28 18.28
CA SER A 150 -15.45 -11.62 18.12
C SER A 150 -15.74 -13.07 18.52
N GLN A 151 -14.90 -14.03 18.13
CA GLN A 151 -15.04 -15.42 18.56
C GLN A 151 -14.94 -15.55 20.09
N ALA A 152 -13.93 -14.92 20.71
CA ALA A 152 -13.77 -14.95 22.15
C ALA A 152 -14.99 -14.36 22.89
N GLN A 153 -15.58 -13.28 22.38
CA GLN A 153 -16.81 -12.69 22.92
C GLN A 153 -18.02 -13.63 22.77
N ILE A 154 -18.19 -14.24 21.60
CA ILE A 154 -19.26 -15.22 21.35
C ILE A 154 -19.13 -16.41 22.31
N ASP A 155 -17.91 -16.91 22.50
CA ASP A 155 -17.62 -18.01 23.41
C ASP A 155 -17.88 -17.64 24.87
N GLN A 156 -17.57 -16.41 25.28
CA GLN A 156 -17.90 -15.91 26.61
C GLN A 156 -19.42 -15.84 26.81
N MET A 157 -20.16 -15.32 25.83
CA MET A 157 -21.63 -15.26 25.89
C MET A 157 -22.26 -16.65 25.94
N ARG A 158 -21.73 -17.60 25.16
CA ARG A 158 -22.17 -19.00 25.18
C ARG A 158 -22.00 -19.62 26.55
N ARG A 159 -20.79 -19.55 27.13
CA ARG A 159 -20.51 -20.06 28.49
C ARG A 159 -21.39 -19.39 29.54
N HIS A 160 -21.64 -18.08 29.42
CA HIS A 160 -22.51 -17.38 30.34
C HIS A 160 -23.96 -17.89 30.30
N LEU A 161 -24.51 -18.12 29.11
CA LEU A 161 -25.84 -18.71 28.94
C LEU A 161 -25.92 -20.14 29.51
N GLU A 162 -24.91 -20.97 29.24
CA GLU A 162 -24.83 -22.34 29.78
C GLU A 162 -24.86 -22.35 31.32
N LEU A 163 -24.12 -21.44 31.96
CA LEU A 163 -24.16 -21.27 33.40
C LEU A 163 -25.57 -20.89 33.89
N LEU A 164 -26.23 -19.92 33.26
CA LEU A 164 -27.59 -19.52 33.63
C LEU A 164 -28.59 -20.68 33.50
N PHE A 165 -28.50 -21.49 32.45
CA PHE A 165 -29.35 -22.67 32.29
C PHE A 165 -29.07 -23.73 33.36
N SER A 166 -27.81 -24.00 33.67
CA SER A 166 -27.43 -24.95 34.72
C SER A 166 -27.97 -24.54 36.10
N PHE A 167 -27.86 -23.26 36.47
CA PHE A 167 -28.42 -22.73 37.72
C PHE A 167 -29.94 -22.88 37.80
N ASN A 168 -30.65 -22.64 36.69
CA ASN A 168 -32.10 -22.77 36.65
C ASN A 168 -32.58 -24.22 36.73
N GLN A 169 -31.80 -25.19 36.25
CA GLN A 169 -32.13 -26.61 36.38
C GLN A 169 -31.97 -27.13 37.82
N HIS A 170 -31.01 -26.59 38.59
CA HIS A 170 -30.81 -26.96 40.01
C HIS A 170 -31.75 -26.28 41.01
N LYS A 171 -32.57 -25.31 40.56
CA LYS A 171 -33.56 -24.60 41.40
C LYS A 171 -34.98 -25.22 41.37
N LYS A 172 -35.18 -26.33 40.67
CA LYS A 172 -36.41 -27.14 40.70
C LYS A 172 -36.15 -28.43 41.46
#